data_AF-A0A2X2IZK3-F1
#
_entry.id   AF-A0A2X2IZK3-F1
#
_cell.length_a   1.000
_cell.length_b   1.000
_cell.length_c   1.000
_cell.angle_alpha   90.00
_cell.angle_beta   90.00
_cell.angle_gamma   90.00
#
_symmetry.space_group_name_H-M   'P 1'
#
loop_
_entity.id
_entity.type
_entity.pdbx_description
1 polymer ?
#
loop_
_entity_poly.entity_id
_entity_poly.type
_entity_poly.pdbx_seq_one_letter_code
_entity_poly.pdbx_strand_id
1 'polypeptide(L)'
;MISQLEGEVNNGGYNQFYFNSSGQFAAALPEALKLVGATQFADLTERANSTFEKEKSKITEDQDGTVEGFSKSYENNPLNKFDEEFYKLNDAKNLQKILVDYIRKNKKEFTD
;
A
#
# COMPACT_ATOMS: atom_id res chain seq x y z
N MET A 1 2.02 -9.35 -3.75
CA MET A 1 2.48 -7.95 -3.61
C MET A 1 1.33 -6.95 -3.82
N ILE A 2 0.82 -6.72 -5.03
CA ILE A 2 -0.26 -5.72 -5.27
C ILE A 2 -1.53 -6.01 -4.45
N SER A 3 -1.99 -7.27 -4.42
CA SER A 3 -3.15 -7.64 -3.59
C SER A 3 -2.89 -7.52 -2.08
N GLN A 4 -1.61 -7.58 -1.65
CA GLN A 4 -1.25 -7.35 -0.25
C GLN A 4 -1.33 -5.87 0.08
N LEU A 5 -0.82 -4.99 -0.80
CA LEU A 5 -1.02 -3.55 -0.66
C LEU A 5 -2.50 -3.21 -0.51
N GLU A 6 -3.35 -3.67 -1.44
CA GLU A 6 -4.79 -3.39 -1.39
C GLU A 6 -5.45 -3.92 -0.11
N GLY A 7 -5.12 -5.15 0.29
CA GLY A 7 -5.67 -5.74 1.52
C GLY A 7 -5.28 -4.98 2.78
N GLU A 8 -4.00 -4.64 2.94
CA GLU A 8 -3.53 -3.93 4.13
C GLU A 8 -4.08 -2.51 4.20
N VAL A 9 -4.08 -1.78 3.07
CA VAL A 9 -4.58 -0.40 3.04
C VAL A 9 -6.09 -0.35 3.29
N ASN A 10 -6.85 -1.31 2.80
CA ASN A 10 -8.28 -1.42 3.11
C ASN A 10 -8.56 -1.84 4.57
N ASN A 11 -7.65 -2.58 5.21
CA ASN A 11 -7.82 -3.04 6.59
C ASN A 11 -7.40 -2.00 7.64
N GLY A 12 -6.30 -1.28 7.39
CA GLY A 12 -5.73 -0.34 8.35
C GLY A 12 -4.78 0.69 7.72
N GLY A 13 -4.99 1.00 6.44
CA GLY A 13 -4.21 2.02 5.75
C GLY A 13 -2.75 1.63 5.48
N TYR A 14 -2.00 2.61 4.97
CA TYR A 14 -0.57 2.49 4.75
C TYR A 14 0.19 2.26 6.06
N ASN A 15 -0.32 2.73 7.20
CA ASN A 15 0.27 2.42 8.50
C ASN A 15 0.32 0.91 8.74
N GLN A 16 -0.79 0.21 8.55
CA GLN A 16 -0.83 -1.25 8.64
C GLN A 16 0.05 -1.92 7.59
N PHE A 17 0.06 -1.40 6.36
CA PHE A 17 0.94 -1.93 5.30
C PHE A 17 2.42 -1.94 5.70
N TYR A 18 2.94 -0.85 6.27
CA TYR A 18 4.34 -0.77 6.68
C TYR A 18 4.63 -1.49 8.01
N PHE A 19 3.65 -1.55 8.92
CA PHE A 19 3.77 -2.28 10.18
C PHE A 19 3.84 -3.81 9.94
N ASN A 20 3.00 -4.32 9.05
CA ASN A 20 2.94 -5.74 8.72
C ASN A 20 4.10 -6.17 7.79
N SER A 21 4.30 -7.47 7.68
CA SER A 21 5.33 -8.05 6.81
C SER A 21 5.16 -7.68 5.32
N SER A 22 3.97 -7.22 4.92
CA SER A 22 3.69 -6.64 3.61
C SER A 22 4.60 -5.46 3.25
N GLY A 23 5.08 -4.71 4.25
CA GLY A 23 6.01 -3.60 4.08
C GLY A 23 7.31 -3.99 3.36
N GLN A 24 7.70 -5.28 3.39
CA GLN A 24 8.85 -5.79 2.63
C GLN A 24 8.76 -5.51 1.12
N PHE A 25 7.54 -5.32 0.61
CA PHE A 25 7.27 -5.07 -0.80
C PHE A 25 7.34 -3.59 -1.19
N ALA A 26 7.54 -2.67 -0.25
CA ALA A 26 7.47 -1.23 -0.48
C ALA A 26 8.30 -0.78 -1.69
N ALA A 27 9.55 -1.23 -1.79
CA ALA A 27 10.46 -0.83 -2.86
C ALA A 27 10.01 -1.31 -4.27
N ALA A 28 9.43 -2.50 -4.37
CA ALA A 28 9.05 -3.11 -5.66
C ALA A 28 7.62 -2.77 -6.10
N LEU A 29 6.77 -2.32 -5.18
CA LEU A 29 5.35 -2.04 -5.46
C LEU A 29 5.12 -1.01 -6.57
N PRO A 30 5.81 0.15 -6.60
CA PRO A 30 5.59 1.14 -7.65
C PRO A 30 5.83 0.59 -9.06
N GLU A 31 6.90 -0.16 -9.26
CA GLU A 31 7.20 -0.76 -10.56
C GLU A 31 6.18 -1.81 -10.95
N ALA A 32 5.75 -2.66 -10.02
CA ALA A 32 4.70 -3.64 -10.30
C ALA A 32 3.34 -3.00 -10.60
N LEU A 33 2.99 -1.91 -9.90
CA LEU A 33 1.78 -1.14 -10.19
C LEU A 33 1.85 -0.52 -11.59
N LYS A 34 3.00 0.03 -11.99
CA LYS A 34 3.22 0.51 -13.36
C LYS A 34 3.10 -0.62 -14.39
N LEU A 35 3.67 -1.78 -14.10
CA LEU A 35 3.62 -2.96 -14.99
C LEU A 35 2.18 -3.37 -15.31
N VAL A 36 1.30 -3.37 -14.31
CA VAL A 36 -0.13 -3.73 -14.52
C VAL A 36 -0.98 -2.57 -15.06
N GLY A 37 -0.39 -1.40 -15.30
CA GLY A 37 -1.08 -0.20 -15.78
C GLY A 37 -1.76 0.64 -14.70
N ALA A 38 -1.55 0.33 -13.41
CA ALA A 38 -2.07 1.06 -12.26
C ALA A 38 -1.18 2.29 -11.90
N THR A 39 -0.88 3.15 -12.88
CA THR A 39 0.13 4.21 -12.74
C THR A 39 -0.20 5.25 -11.65
N GLN A 40 -1.48 5.57 -11.44
CA GLN A 40 -1.88 6.49 -10.35
C GLN A 40 -1.68 5.87 -8.97
N PHE A 41 -1.92 4.56 -8.82
CA PHE A 41 -1.61 3.85 -7.58
C PHE A 41 -0.10 3.77 -7.35
N ALA A 42 0.68 3.65 -8.44
CA ALA A 42 2.14 3.66 -8.35
C ALA A 42 2.67 4.99 -7.80
N ASP A 43 2.21 6.13 -8.35
CA ASP A 43 2.56 7.46 -7.85
C ASP A 43 2.18 7.64 -6.38
N LEU A 44 0.96 7.24 -6.01
CA LEU A 44 0.49 7.30 -4.63
C LEU A 44 1.39 6.47 -3.69
N THR A 45 1.72 5.25 -4.09
CA THR A 45 2.59 4.36 -3.30
C THR A 45 4.01 4.90 -3.21
N GLU A 46 4.55 5.55 -4.26
CA GLU A 46 5.86 6.21 -4.19
C GLU A 46 5.88 7.37 -3.18
N ARG A 47 4.81 8.16 -3.13
CA ARG A 47 4.67 9.25 -2.15
C ARG A 47 4.49 8.74 -0.72
N ALA A 48 3.73 7.65 -0.54
CA ALA A 48 3.59 6.97 0.74
C ALA A 48 4.95 6.42 1.21
N ASN A 49 5.69 5.72 0.33
CA ASN A 49 7.02 5.18 0.63
C ASN A 49 7.99 6.30 1.01
N SER A 50 8.02 7.37 0.22
CA SER A 50 8.89 8.52 0.47
C SER A 50 8.57 9.20 1.81
N THR A 51 7.31 9.22 2.21
CA THR A 51 6.89 9.78 3.51
C THR A 51 7.25 8.84 4.63
N PHE A 52 7.02 7.53 4.47
CA PHE A 52 7.41 6.52 5.44
C PHE A 52 8.91 6.56 5.74
N GLU A 53 9.77 6.59 4.72
CA GLU A 53 11.21 6.63 4.92
C GLU A 53 11.69 7.93 5.60
N LYS A 54 11.08 9.08 5.26
CA LYS A 54 11.44 10.37 5.87
C LYS A 54 10.98 10.51 7.31
N GLU A 55 9.80 9.98 7.63
CA GLU A 55 9.14 10.13 8.92
C GLU A 55 9.17 8.84 9.74
N LYS A 56 10.02 7.87 9.37
CA LYS A 56 10.02 6.51 9.93
C LYS A 56 10.04 6.50 11.44
N SER A 57 10.96 7.27 12.04
CA SER A 57 11.10 7.34 13.49
C SER A 57 9.83 7.80 14.19
N LYS A 58 9.08 8.72 13.58
CA LYS A 58 7.80 9.22 14.09
C LYS A 58 6.69 8.20 13.90
N ILE A 59 6.60 7.59 12.71
CA ILE A 59 5.56 6.60 12.39
C ILE A 59 5.68 5.36 13.29
N THR A 60 6.90 4.96 13.61
CA THR A 60 7.17 3.77 14.42
C THR A 60 7.42 4.08 15.89
N GLU A 61 7.24 5.33 16.35
CA GLU A 61 7.65 5.76 17.70
C GLU A 61 6.93 4.98 18.81
N ASP A 62 5.64 4.73 18.60
CA ASP A 62 4.79 3.97 19.52
C ASP A 62 4.74 2.48 19.18
N GLN A 63 5.37 2.02 18.10
CA GLN A 63 5.29 0.62 17.66
C GLN A 63 6.25 -0.28 18.47
N ASP A 64 5.89 -0.51 19.74
CA ASP A 64 6.63 -1.31 20.71
C ASP A 64 6.35 -2.83 20.62
N GLY A 65 5.57 -3.25 19.62
CA GLY A 65 5.13 -4.63 19.42
C GLY A 65 3.83 -4.99 20.15
N THR A 66 3.21 -4.05 20.86
CA THR A 66 1.90 -4.21 21.49
C THR A 66 0.77 -3.72 20.59
N VAL A 67 -0.46 -4.13 20.88
CA VAL A 67 -1.66 -3.66 20.18
C VAL A 67 -1.93 -2.19 20.52
N GLU A 68 -1.65 -1.79 21.75
CA GLU A 68 -1.77 -0.42 22.23
C GLU A 68 -0.81 0.50 21.48
N GLY A 69 0.45 0.09 21.33
CA GLY A 69 1.46 0.81 20.57
C GLY A 69 1.10 0.95 19.10
N PHE A 70 0.66 -0.14 18.46
CA PHE A 70 0.12 -0.09 17.10
C PHE A 70 -1.08 0.86 16.98
N SER A 71 -2.01 0.83 17.93
CA SER A 71 -3.19 1.70 17.91
C SER A 71 -2.82 3.18 18.04
N LYS A 72 -1.84 3.50 18.89
CA LYS A 72 -1.30 4.86 19.04
C LYS A 72 -0.58 5.36 17.80
N SER A 73 0.08 4.47 17.04
CA SER A 73 0.78 4.86 15.82
C SER A 73 -0.11 5.48 14.73
N TYR A 74 -1.45 5.45 14.87
CA TYR A 74 -2.37 6.17 14.00
C TYR A 74 -2.53 7.66 14.34
N GLU A 75 -2.20 8.06 15.58
CA GLU A 75 -2.33 9.44 16.04
C GLU A 75 -1.35 10.35 15.29
N ASN A 76 -1.86 11.39 14.63
CA ASN A 76 -1.06 12.34 13.83
C ASN A 76 -0.13 11.66 12.80
N ASN A 77 -0.51 10.48 12.31
CA ASN A 77 0.29 9.71 11.38
C ASN A 77 0.30 10.41 9.99
N PRO A 78 1.47 10.77 9.44
CA PRO A 78 1.56 11.46 8.16
C PRO A 78 1.08 10.62 6.97
N LEU A 79 0.85 9.31 7.17
CA LEU A 79 0.37 8.40 6.15
C LEU A 79 -1.15 8.48 5.92
N ASN A 80 -1.93 8.95 6.89
CA ASN A 80 -3.41 8.94 6.83
C ASN A 80 -3.97 9.64 5.58
N LYS A 81 -3.28 10.68 5.08
CA LYS A 81 -3.67 11.38 3.84
C LYS A 81 -3.61 10.50 2.60
N PHE A 82 -2.71 9.51 2.57
CA PHE A 82 -2.58 8.58 1.45
C PHE A 82 -3.65 7.50 1.48
N ASP A 83 -4.17 7.16 2.67
CA ASP A 83 -5.29 6.23 2.83
C ASP A 83 -6.54 6.81 2.19
N GLU A 84 -6.88 8.05 2.51
CA GLU A 84 -8.01 8.76 1.90
C GLU A 84 -7.88 8.85 0.38
N GLU A 85 -6.67 9.15 -0.11
CA GLU A 85 -6.40 9.22 -1.53
C GLU A 85 -6.55 7.84 -2.19
N PHE A 86 -6.06 6.79 -1.53
CA PHE A 86 -6.14 5.42 -2.00
C PHE A 86 -7.60 4.98 -2.12
N TYR A 87 -8.43 5.24 -1.10
CA TYR A 87 -9.85 4.87 -1.12
C TYR A 87 -10.59 5.57 -2.28
N LYS A 88 -10.40 6.89 -2.44
CA LYS A 88 -11.00 7.64 -3.56
C LYS A 88 -10.54 7.11 -4.92
N LEU A 89 -9.25 6.77 -5.03
CA LEU A 89 -8.69 6.22 -6.25
C LEU A 89 -9.22 4.80 -6.52
N ASN A 90 -9.36 3.97 -5.48
CA ASN A 90 -9.85 2.60 -5.60
C ASN A 90 -11.34 2.54 -5.96
N ASP A 91 -12.15 3.44 -5.41
CA ASP A 91 -13.55 3.61 -5.81
C ASP A 91 -13.68 3.97 -7.30
N ALA A 92 -12.79 4.84 -7.80
CA ALA A 92 -12.85 5.32 -9.18
C ALA A 92 -12.23 4.36 -10.21
N LYS A 93 -11.18 3.62 -9.83
CA LYS A 93 -10.35 2.85 -10.76
C LYS A 93 -10.36 1.34 -10.52
N ASN A 94 -10.67 0.91 -9.31
CA ASN A 94 -10.72 -0.49 -8.88
C ASN A 94 -9.41 -1.24 -9.20
N LEU A 95 -8.46 -1.18 -8.27
CA LEU A 95 -7.14 -1.80 -8.40
C LEU A 95 -7.24 -3.31 -8.64
N GLN A 96 -8.13 -3.99 -7.93
CA GLN A 96 -8.40 -5.41 -8.13
C GLN A 96 -8.79 -5.72 -9.59
N LYS A 97 -9.68 -4.92 -10.18
CA LYS A 97 -10.11 -5.08 -11.57
C LYS A 97 -8.94 -4.90 -12.54
N ILE A 98 -8.10 -3.90 -12.32
CA ILE A 98 -6.89 -3.67 -13.15
C ILE A 98 -5.98 -4.90 -13.12
N LEU A 99 -5.72 -5.44 -11.92
CA LEU A 99 -4.89 -6.63 -11.75
C LEU A 99 -5.50 -7.87 -12.44
N VAL A 100 -6.81 -8.09 -12.28
CA VAL A 100 -7.51 -9.21 -12.92
C VAL A 100 -7.49 -9.09 -14.44
N ASP A 101 -7.68 -7.89 -14.98
CA ASP A 101 -7.63 -7.66 -16.42
C ASP A 101 -6.21 -7.90 -16.98
N TYR A 102 -5.16 -7.51 -16.25
CA TYR A 102 -3.77 -7.83 -16.60
C TYR A 102 -3.53 -9.34 -16.64
N ILE A 103 -3.92 -10.08 -15.59
CA ILE A 103 -3.76 -11.54 -15.53
C ILE A 103 -4.49 -12.21 -16.70
N ARG A 104 -5.73 -11.78 -17.00
CA ARG A 104 -6.52 -12.31 -18.10
C ARG A 104 -5.94 -12.00 -19.48
N LYS A 105 -5.22 -10.89 -19.63
CA LYS A 105 -4.53 -10.55 -20.87
C LYS A 105 -3.23 -11.35 -21.04
N ASN A 106 -2.56 -11.66 -19.94
CA ASN A 106 -1.26 -12.33 -19.92
C ASN A 106 -1.33 -13.77 -19.42
N LYS A 107 -2.44 -14.49 -19.62
CA LYS A 107 -2.72 -15.81 -18.99
C LYS A 107 -1.55 -16.80 -19.03
N LYS A 108 -0.80 -16.84 -20.13
CA LYS A 108 0.36 -17.73 -20.31
C LYS A 108 1.48 -17.51 -19.29
N GLU A 109 1.56 -16.34 -18.67
CA GLU A 109 2.52 -16.04 -17.59
C GLU A 109 2.03 -16.54 -16.22
N PHE A 110 0.77 -16.97 -16.11
CA PHE A 110 0.09 -17.29 -14.85
C PHE A 110 -0.51 -18.70 -14.81
N THR A 111 -0.30 -19.50 -15.85
CA THR A 111 -0.80 -20.87 -15.97
C THR A 111 0.29 -21.76 -16.53
N ASP A 112 0.55 -22.90 -15.88
CA ASP A 112 1.45 -23.95 -16.37
C ASP A 112 0.76 -24.86 -17.41
#